data_AF-A0A5K1EEV0-F1
#
_entry.id   AF-A0A5K1EEV0-F1
#
_cell.length_a   1.000
_cell.length_b   1.000
_cell.length_c   1.000
_cell.angle_alpha   90.00
_cell.angle_beta   90.00
_cell.angle_gamma   90.00
#
_symmetry.space_group_name_H-M   'P 1'
#
loop_
_entity.id
_entity.type
_entity.pdbx_description
1 polymer ?
#
loop_
_entity_poly.entity_id
_entity_poly.type
_entity_poly.pdbx_seq_one_letter_code
_entity_poly.pdbx_strand_id
1 'polypeptide(L)' 'MAGISVVGRNHYGVFPLRGKLLNVREASHKQIMENAEIQNIKRILGLQHGKEYDNLKSLRYGHLMIMTDQ' A
#
# COMPACT_ATOMS: atom_id res chain seq x y z
N MET A 1 -1.86 0.01 -18.64
CA MET A 1 -2.62 1.20 -18.20
C MET A 1 -3.92 1.39 -19.01
N ALA A 2 -4.76 0.35 -19.14
CA ALA A 2 -5.98 0.42 -19.97
C ALA A 2 -7.26 0.74 -19.17
N GLY A 3 -7.34 0.35 -17.89
CA GLY A 3 -8.50 0.65 -17.04
C GLY A 3 -8.54 2.10 -16.53
N ILE A 4 -7.39 2.72 -16.29
CA ILE A 4 -7.29 4.07 -15.71
C ILE A 4 -7.88 5.14 -16.64
N SER A 5 -7.80 4.95 -17.97
CA SER A 5 -8.38 5.90 -18.93
C SER A 5 -9.91 5.91 -18.92
N VAL A 6 -10.54 4.85 -18.42
CA VAL A 6 -12.01 4.71 -18.36
C VAL A 6 -12.58 5.26 -17.06
N VAL A 7 -11.90 5.04 -15.93
CA VAL A 7 -12.38 5.44 -14.58
C VAL A 7 -11.79 6.78 -14.11
N GLY A 8 -10.74 7.27 -14.78
CA GLY A 8 -10.10 8.56 -14.48
C GLY A 8 -8.99 8.48 -13.43
N ARG A 9 -7.98 9.36 -13.57
CA ARG A 9 -6.80 9.43 -12.69
C ARG A 9 -7.03 10.17 -11.37
N ASN A 10 -8.17 10.82 -11.21
CA ASN A 10 -8.42 11.69 -10.05
C ASN A 10 -8.63 10.92 -8.75
N HIS A 11 -9.12 9.68 -8.83
CA HIS A 11 -9.48 8.87 -7.66
C HIS A 11 -8.71 7.54 -7.55
N TYR A 12 -7.96 7.15 -8.59
CA TYR A 12 -7.28 5.86 -8.66
C TYR A 12 -5.78 6.01 -8.91
N GLY A 13 -4.98 5.53 -7.96
CA GLY A 13 -3.55 5.33 -8.10
C GLY A 13 -3.23 3.84 -8.36
N VAL A 14 -2.15 3.56 -9.08
CA VAL A 14 -1.67 2.20 -9.30
C VAL A 14 -0.21 2.09 -8.87
N PHE A 15 0.08 1.07 -8.06
CA PHE A 15 1.41 0.76 -7.60
C PHE A 15 1.70 -0.73 -7.86
N PRO A 16 2.69 -1.08 -8.71
CA PRO A 16 3.04 -2.46 -8.97
C PRO A 16 3.85 -3.03 -7.82
N LEU A 17 3.41 -4.16 -7.24
CA LEU A 17 4.19 -4.90 -6.26
C LEU A 17 5.29 -5.70 -6.98
N ARG A 18 6.50 -5.67 -6.42
CA ARG A 18 7.63 -6.44 -6.96
C ARG A 18 7.84 -7.71 -6.14
N GLY A 19 7.68 -8.86 -6.79
CA GLY A 19 7.94 -10.16 -6.19
C GLY A 19 6.98 -10.51 -5.05
N LYS A 20 7.41 -11.42 -4.18
CA LYS A 20 6.61 -11.87 -3.03
C LYS A 20 6.74 -10.87 -1.89
N LEU A 21 5.61 -10.41 -1.36
CA LEU A 21 5.59 -9.55 -0.16
C LEU A 21 6.21 -10.26 1.04
N LEU A 22 6.94 -9.49 1.85
CA LEU A 22 7.53 -9.97 3.10
C LEU A 22 6.42 -10.33 4.09
N ASN A 23 6.49 -11.52 4.69
CA ASN A 23 5.59 -11.91 5.77
C ASN A 23 5.97 -11.16 7.06
N VAL A 24 5.19 -10.13 7.40
CA VAL A 24 5.46 -9.26 8.55
C VAL A 24 5.18 -9.91 9.91
N ARG A 25 4.48 -11.04 9.99
CA ARG A 25 4.19 -11.71 11.26
C ARG A 25 5.42 -12.41 11.86
N GLU A 26 6.34 -12.85 11.02
CA GLU A 26 7.56 -13.58 11.40
C GLU A 26 8.83 -12.74 11.21
N ALA A 27 8.71 -11.58 10.55
CA ALA A 27 9.83 -10.71 10.28
C ALA A 27 10.18 -9.83 11.49
N SER A 28 11.48 -9.64 11.71
CA SER A 28 11.96 -8.68 12.69
C SER A 28 11.63 -7.24 12.29
N HIS A 29 11.51 -6.35 13.28
CA HIS A 29 11.24 -4.92 13.03
C HIS A 29 12.27 -4.29 12.07
N LYS A 30 13.54 -4.73 12.15
CA LYS A 30 14.62 -4.30 11.25
C LYS A 30 14.32 -4.70 9.80
N GLN A 31 13.94 -5.95 9.55
CA GLN A 31 13.60 -6.43 8.20
C GLN A 31 12.39 -5.68 7.61
N ILE A 32 11.39 -5.37 8.43
CA ILE A 32 10.22 -4.59 8.00
C ILE A 32 10.62 -3.15 7.65
N MET A 33 11.51 -2.54 8.42
CA MET A 33 12.03 -1.20 8.15
C MET A 33 12.95 -1.18 6.92
N GLU A 34 13.78 -2.19 6.69
CA GLU A 34 14.69 -2.26 5.54
C GLU A 34 13.96 -2.63 4.23
N ASN A 35 12.74 -3.16 4.32
CA ASN A 35 11.95 -3.52 3.15
C ASN A 35 11.39 -2.27 2.44
N ALA A 36 11.96 -1.96 1.28
CA ALA A 36 11.56 -0.80 0.47
C ALA A 36 10.10 -0.87 -0.03
N GLU A 37 9.58 -2.06 -0.36
CA GLU A 37 8.18 -2.23 -0.81
C GLU A 37 7.20 -1.81 0.29
N ILE A 38 7.40 -2.30 1.52
CA ILE A 38 6.56 -1.93 2.67
C ILE A 38 6.69 -0.44 2.97
N GLN A 39 7.90 0.13 2.91
CA GLN A 39 8.09 1.56 3.10
C GLN A 39 7.33 2.39 2.05
N ASN A 40 7.38 1.97 0.78
CA ASN A 40 6.69 2.64 -0.31
C ASN A 40 5.17 2.58 -0.13
N ILE A 41 4.62 1.41 0.20
CA ILE A 41 3.18 1.24 0.48
C ILE A 41 2.75 2.15 1.64
N LYS A 42 3.51 2.17 2.75
CA LYS A 42 3.21 3.04 3.89
C LYS A 42 3.19 4.52 3.48
N ARG A 43 4.16 4.97 2.69
CA ARG A 43 4.23 6.36 2.21
C ARG A 43 3.06 6.72 1.29
N ILE A 44 2.73 5.84 0.34
CA ILE A 44 1.64 6.02 -0.63
C ILE A 44 0.29 6.10 0.10
N LEU A 45 0.02 5.19 1.02
CA LEU A 45 -1.22 5.17 1.78
C LEU A 45 -1.28 6.22 2.90
N GLY A 46 -0.12 6.74 3.34
CA GLY A 46 -0.04 7.64 4.49
C GLY A 46 -0.14 6.92 5.84
N LEU A 47 0.29 5.65 5.89
CA LEU A 47 0.29 4.85 7.11
C LEU A 47 1.46 5.24 8.03
N GLN A 48 1.18 5.29 9.32
CA GLN A 48 2.09 5.61 10.41
C GLN A 48 2.14 4.43 11.37
N HIS A 49 3.32 4.16 11.91
CA HIS A 49 3.50 3.08 12.89
C HIS A 49 3.06 3.55 14.28
N GLY A 50 2.47 2.64 15.07
CA GLY A 50 2.02 2.94 16.44
C GLY A 50 0.77 3.83 16.53
N LYS A 51 0.10 4.08 15.40
CA LYS A 51 -1.17 4.80 15.36
C LYS A 51 -2.31 3.82 15.16
N GLU A 52 -3.31 3.87 16.03
CA GLU A 52 -4.59 3.20 15.81
C GLU A 52 -5.46 4.09 14.91
N TYR A 53 -6.11 3.47 13.92
CA TYR A 53 -6.88 4.16 12.90
C TYR A 53 -8.37 3.88 13.09
N ASP A 54 -9.08 4.77 13.79
CA ASP A 54 -10.54 4.70 13.92
C ASP A 54 -11.26 5.18 12.66
N ASN A 55 -10.59 6.00 11.86
CA ASN A 55 -11.13 6.56 10.63
C ASN A 55 -10.09 6.68 9.52
N LEU A 56 -10.60 6.71 8.28
CA LEU A 56 -9.79 6.74 7.05
C LEU A 56 -9.35 8.17 6.66
N LYS A 57 -9.78 9.21 7.39
CA LYS A 57 -9.55 10.62 7.01
C LYS A 57 -8.07 11.01 7.03
N SER A 58 -7.26 10.32 7.82
CA SER A 58 -5.83 10.58 7.92
C SER A 58 -4.97 9.85 6.88
N LEU A 59 -5.58 8.96 6.08
CA LEU A 59 -4.91 8.23 5.00
C LEU A 59 -5.02 9.01 3.69
N ARG A 60 -4.04 8.86 2.80
CA ARG A 60 -4.07 9.48 1.47
C ARG A 60 -5.07 8.81 0.53
N TYR A 61 -5.36 7.53 0.77
CA TYR A 61 -6.32 6.74 0.02
C TYR A 61 -7.29 6.08 1.00
N GLY A 62 -8.59 6.20 0.73
CA GLY A 62 -9.64 5.58 1.56
C GLY A 62 -9.90 4.10 1.22
N HIS A 63 -9.44 3.65 0.06
CA HIS A 63 -9.68 2.29 -0.43
C HIS A 63 -8.39 1.69 -0.99
N LEU A 64 -8.25 0.38 -0.79
CA LEU A 64 -7.16 -0.43 -1.34
C LEU A 64 -7.77 -1.51 -2.22
N MET A 65 -7.33 -1.58 -3.47
CA MET A 65 -7.71 -2.63 -4.41
C MET A 65 -6.48 -3.48 -4.73
N ILE A 66 -6.59 -4.79 -4.54
CA ILE A 66 -5.53 -5.75 -4.87
C ILE A 66 -5.93 -6.43 -6.18
N MET A 67 -5.02 -6.42 -7.15
CA MET A 67 -5.17 -7.14 -8.41
C MET A 67 -4.03 -8.14 -8.52
N THR A 68 -4.36 -9.42 -8.50
CA THR A 68 -3.42 -10.52 -8.77
C THR A 68 -3.91 -11.29 -9.98
N ASP A 69 -3.02 -12.03 -10.62
CA ASP A 69 -3.42 -13.15 -11.46
C ASP A 69 -4.16 -14.20 -10.61
N GLN A 70 -5.07 -14.92 -11.25
CA GLN A 70 -5.87 -15.97 -10.62
C GLN A 70 -5.03 -17.21 -10.31
#